data_AF-A0A3S0C531-F1
#
_entry.id   AF-A0A3S0C531-F1
#
_cell.length_a   1.000
_cell.length_b   1.000
_cell.length_c   1.000
_cell.angle_alpha   90.00
_cell.angle_beta   90.00
_cell.angle_gamma   90.00
#
_symmetry.space_group_name_H-M   'P 1'
#
loop_
_entity.id
_entity.type
_entity.pdbx_description
1 polymer ?
#
loop_
_entity_poly.entity_id
_entity_poly.type
_entity_poly.pdbx_seq_one_letter_code
_entity_poly.pdbx_strand_id
1 'polypeptide(L)'
;MGVPGTDSRLPKALLWRLAVFLGIFAALQGIYGAAKGGWFEHLVIDRLTVQSAALVIDYASPELGVEPSGSRLKAPGGGINVLNGCEGMDVVFLVTAAMLVAPISWRARLLGILCGTLVVLVLNQARVIALFYAFRSDRSLFDMLHGVVSPLLLIVAASGFFIAWLQRFARMPSPNGHSADV
;
A
#
# COMPACT_ATOMS: atom_id res chain seq x y z
N MET A 1 26.29 29.29 32.06
CA MET A 1 26.06 27.90 31.60
C MET A 1 24.86 27.94 30.66
N GLY A 2 25.10 28.06 29.35
CA GLY A 2 24.03 28.25 28.36
C GLY A 2 23.46 26.91 27.90
N VAL A 3 22.14 26.73 28.02
CA VAL A 3 21.42 25.59 27.43
C VAL A 3 21.50 25.74 25.91
N PRO A 4 22.04 24.76 25.16
CA PRO A 4 22.00 24.81 23.71
C PRO A 4 20.53 24.79 23.28
N GLY A 5 20.08 25.87 22.64
CA GLY A 5 18.76 25.93 22.04
C GLY A 5 18.64 24.83 20.99
N THR A 6 17.82 23.83 21.26
CA THR A 6 17.32 22.91 20.24
C THR A 6 16.44 23.73 19.30
N ASP A 7 17.00 24.15 18.16
CA ASP A 7 16.23 24.69 17.05
C ASP A 7 15.19 23.64 16.63
N SER A 8 13.97 23.77 17.13
CA SER A 8 12.83 22.87 16.87
C SER A 8 12.21 23.05 15.48
N ARG A 9 12.88 23.80 14.60
CA ARG A 9 12.41 24.03 13.24
C ARG A 9 12.83 22.84 12.39
N LEU A 10 11.86 21.99 12.03
CA LEU A 10 12.03 21.00 10.97
C LEU A 10 12.71 21.67 9.77
N PRO A 11 13.83 21.12 9.25
CA PRO A 11 14.57 21.77 8.19
C PRO A 11 13.65 22.00 6.98
N LYS A 12 13.69 23.19 6.38
CA LYS A 12 12.82 23.58 5.25
C LYS A 12 12.80 22.54 4.12
N ALA A 13 13.93 21.88 3.88
CA ALA A 13 14.06 20.81 2.91
C ALA A 13 13.21 19.56 3.25
N LEU A 14 13.08 19.21 4.53
CA LEU A 14 12.21 18.13 4.99
C LEU A 14 10.74 18.51 4.86
N LEU A 15 10.36 19.74 5.26
CA LEU A 15 9.00 20.26 5.08
C LEU A 15 8.59 20.25 3.61
N TRP A 16 9.49 20.66 2.71
CA TRP A 16 9.26 20.61 1.27
C TRP A 16 9.05 19.18 0.78
N ARG A 17 9.89 18.22 1.18
CA ARG A 17 9.73 16.80 0.81
C ARG A 17 8.39 16.23 1.30
N LEU A 18 7.98 16.57 2.52
CA LEU A 18 6.69 16.15 3.07
C LEU A 18 5.54 16.76 2.26
N ALA A 19 5.61 18.05 1.92
CA ALA A 19 4.60 18.71 1.09
C ALA A 19 4.48 18.07 -0.30
N VAL A 20 5.61 17.78 -0.96
CA VAL A 20 5.63 17.09 -2.25
C VAL A 20 5.07 15.67 -2.13
N PHE A 21 5.44 14.93 -1.09
CA PHE A 21 4.91 13.59 -0.82
C PHE A 21 3.39 13.61 -0.68
N LEU A 22 2.86 14.49 0.17
CA LEU A 22 1.43 14.66 0.37
C LEU A 22 0.72 15.10 -0.91
N GLY A 23 1.32 16.02 -1.67
CA GLY A 23 0.78 16.48 -2.95
C GLY A 23 0.69 15.35 -3.98
N ILE A 24 1.73 14.53 -4.12
CA ILE A 24 1.72 13.35 -5.01
C ILE A 24 0.68 12.34 -4.54
N PHE A 25 0.64 12.02 -3.25
CA PHE A 25 -0.32 11.08 -2.70
C PHE A 25 -1.76 11.53 -2.94
N ALA A 26 -2.07 12.80 -2.64
CA ALA A 26 -3.39 13.39 -2.89
C ALA A 26 -3.73 13.42 -4.39
N ALA A 27 -2.78 13.69 -5.26
CA ALA A 27 -2.99 13.66 -6.70
C ALA A 27 -3.30 12.25 -7.20
N LEU A 28 -2.55 11.23 -6.77
CA LEU A 28 -2.82 9.83 -7.11
C LEU A 28 -4.20 9.39 -6.63
N GLN A 29 -4.55 9.74 -5.39
CA GLN A 29 -5.87 9.49 -4.81
C GLN A 29 -6.99 10.19 -5.59
N GLY A 30 -6.81 11.47 -5.92
CA GLY A 30 -7.79 12.25 -6.67
C GLY A 30 -8.00 11.74 -8.09
N ILE A 31 -6.90 11.41 -8.79
CA ILE A 31 -6.94 10.81 -10.13
C ILE A 31 -7.65 9.46 -10.09
N TYR A 32 -7.31 8.61 -9.12
CA TYR A 32 -7.95 7.32 -8.96
C TYR A 32 -9.43 7.46 -8.64
N GLY A 33 -9.79 8.34 -7.70
CA GLY A 33 -11.16 8.65 -7.35
C GLY A 33 -11.98 9.18 -8.52
N ALA A 34 -11.40 10.06 -9.35
CA ALA A 34 -12.05 10.57 -10.56
C ALA A 34 -12.16 9.52 -11.68
N ALA A 35 -11.27 8.53 -11.70
CA ALA A 35 -11.28 7.42 -12.64
C ALA A 35 -12.16 6.23 -12.17
N LYS A 36 -12.78 6.31 -10.98
CA LYS A 36 -13.74 5.31 -10.50
C LYS A 36 -14.92 5.20 -11.47
N GLY A 37 -15.23 3.98 -11.91
CA GLY A 37 -16.20 3.64 -12.96
C GLY A 37 -15.57 3.36 -14.34
N GLY A 38 -14.24 3.46 -14.47
CA GLY A 38 -13.51 3.17 -15.71
C GLY A 38 -13.02 1.72 -15.84
N TRP A 39 -12.49 1.37 -17.03
CA TRP A 39 -11.94 0.04 -17.33
C TRP A 39 -10.80 -0.41 -16.40
N PHE A 40 -10.07 0.55 -15.80
CA PHE A 40 -8.93 0.28 -14.92
C PHE A 40 -9.36 -0.29 -13.56
N GLU A 41 -10.53 0.14 -13.07
CA GLU A 41 -11.14 -0.40 -11.85
C GLU A 41 -11.53 -1.86 -12.05
N HIS A 42 -12.19 -2.19 -13.16
CA HIS A 42 -12.56 -3.57 -13.51
C HIS A 42 -11.35 -4.49 -13.72
N LEU A 43 -10.22 -3.98 -14.21
CA LEU A 43 -9.04 -4.82 -14.41
C LEU A 43 -8.32 -5.15 -13.10
N VAL A 44 -8.10 -4.14 -12.23
CA VAL A 44 -7.34 -4.31 -10.98
C VAL A 44 -8.20 -4.90 -9.87
N ILE A 45 -9.45 -4.44 -9.72
CA ILE A 45 -10.34 -4.90 -8.66
C ILE A 45 -10.96 -6.26 -9.03
N ASP A 46 -11.65 -6.35 -10.19
CA ASP A 46 -12.42 -7.57 -10.50
C ASP A 46 -11.50 -8.75 -10.86
N ARG A 47 -10.46 -8.55 -11.68
CA ARG A 47 -9.61 -9.67 -12.13
C ARG A 47 -8.45 -9.99 -11.20
N LEU A 48 -7.69 -8.99 -10.76
CA LEU A 48 -6.46 -9.27 -9.99
C LEU A 48 -6.71 -9.57 -8.52
N THR A 49 -7.77 -9.03 -7.93
CA THR A 49 -8.04 -9.17 -6.49
C THR A 49 -9.16 -10.16 -6.18
N VAL A 50 -10.30 -10.02 -6.86
CA VAL A 50 -11.49 -10.84 -6.56
C VAL A 50 -11.40 -12.23 -7.21
N GLN A 51 -11.05 -12.34 -8.49
CA GLN A 51 -10.92 -13.66 -9.13
C GLN A 51 -9.78 -14.48 -8.51
N SER A 52 -8.63 -13.87 -8.22
CA SER A 52 -7.53 -14.55 -7.55
C SER A 52 -7.89 -15.00 -6.13
N ALA A 53 -8.63 -14.17 -5.37
CA ALA A 53 -9.17 -14.57 -4.06
C ALA A 53 -10.09 -15.78 -4.19
N ALA A 54 -11.03 -15.72 -5.13
CA ALA A 54 -11.98 -16.80 -5.35
C ALA A 54 -11.28 -18.12 -5.68
N LEU A 55 -10.28 -18.08 -6.57
CA LEU A 55 -9.48 -19.27 -6.93
C LEU A 55 -8.72 -19.85 -5.74
N VAL A 56 -8.09 -19.00 -4.93
CA VAL A 56 -7.34 -19.47 -3.75
C VAL A 56 -8.29 -20.07 -2.71
N ILE A 57 -9.46 -19.46 -2.51
CA ILE A 57 -10.46 -19.96 -1.56
C ILE A 57 -11.09 -21.26 -2.07
N ASP A 58 -11.44 -21.34 -3.35
CA ASP A 58 -12.00 -22.55 -3.97
C ASP A 58 -10.99 -23.72 -3.92
N TYR A 59 -9.71 -23.45 -4.15
CA TYR A 59 -8.66 -24.46 -3.98
C TYR A 59 -8.51 -24.93 -2.53
N ALA A 60 -8.62 -24.03 -1.55
CA ALA A 60 -8.40 -24.33 -0.14
C ALA A 60 -9.64 -24.95 0.55
N SER A 61 -10.83 -24.51 0.16
CA SER A 61 -12.12 -24.84 0.76
C SER A 61 -13.21 -24.94 -0.32
N PRO A 62 -13.11 -25.94 -1.22
CA PRO A 62 -14.05 -26.11 -2.34
C PRO A 62 -15.50 -26.32 -1.89
N GLU A 63 -15.71 -26.85 -0.68
CA GLU A 63 -17.02 -27.03 -0.06
C GLU A 63 -17.79 -25.73 0.18
N LEU A 64 -17.09 -24.59 0.19
CA LEU A 64 -17.71 -23.28 0.39
C LEU A 64 -18.38 -22.72 -0.87
N GLY A 65 -18.12 -23.30 -2.05
CA GLY A 65 -18.74 -22.88 -3.32
C GLY A 65 -18.59 -21.39 -3.59
N VAL A 66 -17.37 -20.86 -3.48
CA VAL A 66 -17.07 -19.44 -3.66
C VAL A 66 -17.10 -19.07 -5.14
N GLU A 67 -17.86 -18.03 -5.47
CA GLU A 67 -17.95 -17.47 -6.82
C GLU A 67 -17.64 -15.96 -6.84
N PRO A 68 -16.78 -15.50 -7.76
CA PRO A 68 -16.56 -14.08 -7.98
C PRO A 68 -17.74 -13.47 -8.74
N SER A 69 -18.27 -12.34 -8.28
CA SER A 69 -19.40 -11.63 -8.89
C SER A 69 -19.15 -10.13 -8.91
N GLY A 70 -18.44 -9.67 -9.94
CA GLY A 70 -17.86 -8.32 -10.01
C GLY A 70 -16.86 -8.13 -8.87
N SER A 71 -17.06 -7.10 -8.06
CA SER A 71 -16.24 -6.80 -6.89
C SER A 71 -16.57 -7.63 -5.63
N ARG A 72 -17.45 -8.63 -5.75
CA ARG A 72 -17.94 -9.43 -4.61
C ARG A 72 -17.44 -10.86 -4.66
N LEU A 73 -17.09 -11.42 -3.50
CA LEU A 73 -16.94 -12.85 -3.28
C LEU A 73 -18.23 -13.38 -2.69
N LYS A 74 -18.96 -14.21 -3.43
CA LYS A 74 -20.22 -14.82 -3.00
C LYS A 74 -20.00 -16.28 -2.64
N ALA A 75 -20.75 -16.74 -1.65
CA ALA A 75 -20.85 -18.15 -1.29
C ALA A 75 -22.22 -18.39 -0.62
N PRO A 76 -22.71 -19.64 -0.55
CA PRO A 76 -23.87 -19.99 0.26
C PRO A 76 -23.70 -19.47 1.69
N GLY A 77 -24.72 -18.86 2.29
CA GLY A 77 -24.62 -18.24 3.63
C GLY A 77 -24.01 -16.84 3.67
N GLY A 78 -23.69 -16.23 2.53
CA GLY A 78 -23.27 -14.82 2.44
C GLY A 78 -21.85 -14.64 1.92
N GLY A 79 -21.48 -13.38 1.66
CA GLY A 79 -20.23 -13.01 1.00
C GLY A 79 -19.79 -11.59 1.31
N ILE A 80 -18.59 -11.23 0.86
CA ILE A 80 -17.97 -9.91 1.11
C ILE A 80 -17.88 -9.09 -0.18
N ASN A 81 -17.92 -7.75 -0.03
CA ASN A 81 -17.75 -6.80 -1.12
C ASN A 81 -16.41 -6.06 -0.99
N VAL A 82 -15.57 -6.14 -2.02
CA VAL A 82 -14.19 -5.61 -2.03
C VAL A 82 -14.13 -4.12 -2.40
N LEU A 83 -15.28 -3.48 -2.72
CA LEU A 83 -15.38 -2.03 -2.99
C LEU A 83 -15.17 -1.13 -1.76
N ASN A 84 -15.36 -1.63 -0.53
CA ASN A 84 -15.30 -0.81 0.69
C ASN A 84 -13.87 -0.69 1.25
N GLY A 85 -12.90 -0.18 0.47
CA GLY A 85 -11.53 0.07 0.97
C GLY A 85 -10.68 -1.20 1.17
N CYS A 86 -11.03 -2.30 0.50
CA CYS A 86 -10.26 -3.54 0.47
C CYS A 86 -9.42 -3.69 -0.81
N GLU A 87 -9.40 -2.67 -1.66
CA GLU A 87 -8.67 -2.65 -2.93
C GLU A 87 -7.14 -2.53 -2.75
N GLY A 88 -6.66 -2.09 -1.59
CA GLY A 88 -5.23 -1.95 -1.28
C GLY A 88 -4.52 -0.82 -2.04
N MET A 89 -5.20 -0.14 -2.96
CA MET A 89 -4.65 0.92 -3.82
C MET A 89 -4.15 2.13 -3.03
N ASP A 90 -4.80 2.46 -1.92
CA ASP A 90 -4.34 3.54 -1.04
C ASP A 90 -2.89 3.35 -0.60
N VAL A 91 -2.51 2.11 -0.29
CA VAL A 91 -1.15 1.82 0.17
C VAL A 91 -0.18 1.68 -1.01
N VAL A 92 -0.65 1.24 -2.18
CA VAL A 92 0.14 1.33 -3.42
C VAL A 92 0.50 2.78 -3.71
N PHE A 93 -0.45 3.70 -3.61
CA PHE A 93 -0.21 5.14 -3.79
C PHE A 93 0.72 5.70 -2.72
N LEU A 94 0.59 5.24 -1.47
CA LEU A 94 1.47 5.62 -0.37
C LEU A 94 2.93 5.26 -0.66
N VAL A 95 3.19 4.00 -1.03
CA VAL A 95 4.54 3.52 -1.37
C VAL A 95 5.07 4.23 -2.62
N THR A 96 4.21 4.44 -3.62
CA THR A 96 4.58 5.13 -4.86
C THR A 96 5.01 6.57 -4.58
N ALA A 97 4.22 7.33 -3.82
CA ALA A 97 4.55 8.69 -3.42
C ALA A 97 5.86 8.72 -2.62
N ALA A 98 6.06 7.78 -1.70
CA ALA A 98 7.28 7.69 -0.89
C ALA A 98 8.52 7.47 -1.77
N MET A 99 8.45 6.55 -2.74
CA MET A 99 9.55 6.27 -3.68
C MET A 99 9.84 7.44 -4.64
N LEU A 100 8.81 8.17 -5.06
CA LEU A 100 8.97 9.34 -5.94
C LEU A 100 9.74 10.48 -5.23
N VAL A 101 9.50 10.68 -3.94
CA VAL A 101 10.19 11.70 -3.13
C VAL A 101 11.56 11.22 -2.62
N ALA A 102 11.79 9.91 -2.57
CA ALA A 102 13.04 9.33 -2.09
C ALA A 102 14.29 9.81 -2.87
N PRO A 103 15.40 10.13 -2.17
CA PRO A 103 16.67 10.54 -2.77
C PRO A 103 17.45 9.33 -3.31
N ILE A 104 16.85 8.58 -4.23
CA ILE A 104 17.39 7.36 -4.83
C ILE A 104 17.50 7.52 -6.37
N SER A 105 18.33 6.69 -6.99
CA SER A 105 18.45 6.67 -8.46
C SER A 105 17.12 6.28 -9.13
N TRP A 106 16.88 6.77 -10.35
CA TRP A 106 15.66 6.47 -11.11
C TRP A 106 15.40 4.96 -11.29
N ARG A 107 16.45 4.17 -11.51
CA ARG A 107 16.34 2.70 -11.62
C ARG A 107 15.88 2.07 -10.30
N ALA A 108 16.50 2.45 -9.18
CA ALA A 108 16.10 1.97 -7.85
C ALA A 108 14.69 2.44 -7.47
N ARG A 109 14.28 3.62 -7.95
CA ARG A 109 12.92 4.15 -7.77
C ARG A 109 11.88 3.31 -8.50
N LEU A 110 12.06 3.08 -9.80
CA LEU A 110 11.11 2.29 -10.59
C LEU A 110 11.00 0.84 -10.07
N LEU A 111 12.13 0.21 -9.75
CA LEU A 111 12.14 -1.12 -9.15
C LEU A 111 11.47 -1.13 -7.77
N GLY A 112 11.71 -0.10 -6.96
CA GLY A 112 11.08 0.03 -5.64
C GLY A 112 9.57 0.21 -5.71
N ILE A 113 9.08 0.99 -6.68
CA ILE A 113 7.64 1.13 -6.96
C ILE A 113 7.06 -0.22 -7.37
N LEU A 114 7.70 -0.92 -8.32
CA LEU A 114 7.21 -2.21 -8.81
C LEU A 114 7.18 -3.28 -7.71
N CYS A 115 8.31 -3.49 -7.02
CA CYS A 115 8.40 -4.45 -5.92
C CYS A 115 7.48 -4.08 -4.76
N GLY A 116 7.40 -2.80 -4.40
CA GLY A 116 6.51 -2.33 -3.34
C GLY A 116 5.04 -2.53 -3.66
N THR A 117 4.65 -2.27 -4.92
CA THR A 117 3.29 -2.55 -5.41
C THR A 117 2.99 -4.04 -5.31
N LEU A 118 3.91 -4.90 -5.74
CA LEU A 118 3.72 -6.35 -5.65
C LEU A 118 3.55 -6.83 -4.21
N VAL A 119 4.38 -6.34 -3.29
CA VAL A 119 4.26 -6.66 -1.84
C VAL A 119 2.89 -6.24 -1.31
N VAL A 120 2.45 -5.02 -1.62
CA VAL A 120 1.14 -4.52 -1.19
C VAL A 120 -0.01 -5.36 -1.76
N LEU A 121 0.03 -5.70 -3.05
CA LEU A 121 -1.00 -6.52 -3.69
C LEU A 121 -1.09 -7.92 -3.07
N VAL A 122 0.06 -8.57 -2.80
CA VAL A 122 0.09 -9.89 -2.15
C VAL A 122 -0.46 -9.84 -0.73
N LEU A 123 -0.06 -8.85 0.07
CA LEU A 123 -0.58 -8.69 1.42
C LEU A 123 -2.07 -8.32 1.44
N ASN A 124 -2.51 -7.50 0.48
CA ASN A 124 -3.92 -7.17 0.33
C ASN A 124 -4.73 -8.40 -0.08
N GLN A 125 -4.16 -9.29 -0.91
CA GLN A 125 -4.78 -10.56 -1.26
C GLN A 125 -5.00 -11.44 -0.02
N ALA A 126 -3.97 -11.60 0.81
CA ALA A 126 -4.08 -12.32 2.07
C ALA A 126 -5.13 -11.70 3.01
N ARG A 127 -5.21 -10.37 3.07
CA ARG A 127 -6.24 -9.63 3.81
C ARG A 127 -7.65 -9.96 3.32
N VAL A 128 -7.91 -9.91 2.01
CA VAL A 128 -9.24 -10.21 1.44
C VAL A 128 -9.67 -11.64 1.79
N ILE A 129 -8.76 -12.61 1.68
CA ILE A 129 -9.03 -14.00 2.04
C ILE A 129 -9.32 -14.13 3.54
N ALA A 130 -8.50 -13.52 4.41
CA ALA A 130 -8.72 -13.54 5.85
C ALA A 130 -10.06 -12.91 6.25
N LEU A 131 -10.46 -11.80 5.60
CA LEU A 131 -11.76 -11.16 5.82
C LEU A 131 -12.91 -12.05 5.37
N PHE A 132 -12.77 -12.80 4.29
CA PHE A 132 -13.80 -13.74 3.84
C PHE A 132 -14.06 -14.82 4.90
N TYR A 133 -13.00 -15.44 5.45
CA TYR A 133 -13.15 -16.43 6.51
C TYR A 133 -13.68 -15.82 7.81
N ALA A 134 -13.17 -14.66 8.21
CA ALA A 134 -13.63 -13.97 9.42
C ALA A 134 -15.12 -13.62 9.35
N PHE A 135 -15.60 -13.16 8.19
CA PHE A 135 -17.03 -12.88 7.97
C PHE A 135 -17.92 -14.10 8.25
N ARG A 136 -17.42 -15.31 7.98
CA ARG A 136 -18.17 -16.57 8.15
C ARG A 136 -18.07 -17.14 9.56
N SER A 137 -16.98 -16.85 10.28
CA SER A 137 -16.75 -17.37 11.62
C SER A 137 -17.30 -16.46 12.72
N ASP A 138 -16.99 -15.16 12.68
CA ASP A 138 -17.29 -14.21 13.76
C ASP A 138 -17.35 -12.77 13.22
N ARG A 139 -18.51 -12.14 13.38
CA ARG A 139 -18.72 -10.76 12.93
C ARG A 139 -17.85 -9.75 13.66
N SER A 140 -17.58 -9.94 14.96
CA SER A 140 -16.71 -9.05 15.73
C SER A 140 -15.26 -9.15 15.25
N LEU A 141 -14.79 -10.37 14.92
CA LEU A 141 -13.47 -10.57 14.34
C LEU A 141 -13.36 -9.89 12.96
N PHE A 142 -14.38 -10.06 12.10
CA PHE A 142 -14.46 -9.33 10.85
C PHE A 142 -14.39 -7.82 11.09
N ASP A 143 -15.15 -7.32 12.07
CA ASP A 143 -15.23 -5.90 12.39
C ASP A 143 -13.86 -5.32 12.83
N MET A 144 -13.12 -6.07 13.64
CA MET A 144 -11.76 -5.72 14.05
C MET A 144 -10.75 -5.79 12.89
N LEU A 145 -10.79 -6.88 12.12
CA LEU A 145 -9.84 -7.12 11.04
C LEU A 145 -10.01 -6.09 9.92
N HIS A 146 -11.24 -5.82 9.47
CA HIS A 146 -11.46 -4.95 8.32
C HIS A 146 -11.17 -3.48 8.63
N GLY A 147 -11.53 -3.01 9.83
CA GLY A 147 -11.48 -1.61 10.20
C GLY A 147 -10.14 -1.14 10.76
N VAL A 148 -9.40 -2.01 11.45
CA VAL A 148 -8.20 -1.59 12.20
C VAL A 148 -7.01 -2.48 11.92
N VAL A 149 -7.09 -3.78 12.20
CA VAL A 149 -5.90 -4.64 12.28
C VAL A 149 -5.26 -4.84 10.91
N SER A 150 -6.03 -5.30 9.92
CA SER A 150 -5.45 -5.61 8.61
C SER A 150 -5.00 -4.37 7.81
N PRO A 151 -5.71 -3.22 7.84
CA PRO A 151 -5.17 -1.96 7.31
C PRO A 151 -3.85 -1.53 7.96
N LEU A 152 -3.79 -1.58 9.30
CA LEU A 152 -2.59 -1.17 10.05
C LEU A 152 -1.39 -2.05 9.70
N LEU A 153 -1.58 -3.38 9.69
CA LEU A 153 -0.53 -4.33 9.31
C LEU A 153 0.01 -4.04 7.90
N LEU A 154 -0.89 -3.71 6.97
CA LEU A 154 -0.52 -3.43 5.59
C LEU A 154 0.28 -2.12 5.47
N ILE A 155 -0.09 -1.07 6.20
CA ILE A 155 0.70 0.18 6.29
C ILE A 155 2.06 -0.05 6.94
N VAL A 156 2.13 -0.83 8.02
CA VAL A 156 3.39 -1.16 8.71
C VAL A 156 4.32 -1.94 7.79
N ALA A 157 3.81 -2.95 7.10
CA ALA A 157 4.58 -3.73 6.14
C ALA A 157 5.10 -2.88 4.98
N ALA A 158 4.25 -2.02 4.41
CA ALA A 158 4.63 -1.08 3.35
C ALA A 158 5.71 -0.08 3.81
N SER A 159 5.58 0.45 5.03
CA SER A 159 6.57 1.35 5.64
C SER A 159 7.90 0.63 5.90
N GLY A 160 7.84 -0.60 6.43
CA GLY A 160 9.02 -1.44 6.65
C GLY A 160 9.75 -1.76 5.33
N PHE A 161 9.00 -2.12 4.29
CA PHE A 161 9.54 -2.30 2.94
C PHE A 161 10.23 -1.03 2.43
N PHE A 162 9.58 0.13 2.53
CA PHE A 162 10.15 1.40 2.08
C PHE A 162 11.44 1.75 2.82
N ILE A 163 11.48 1.57 4.15
CA ILE A 163 12.68 1.82 4.97
C ILE A 163 13.81 0.89 4.54
N ALA A 164 13.55 -0.42 4.42
CA ALA A 164 14.56 -1.39 3.97
C ALA A 164 15.10 -1.06 2.57
N TRP A 165 14.22 -0.61 1.66
CA TRP A 165 14.61 -0.20 0.32
C TRP A 165 15.49 1.05 0.33
N LEU A 166 15.13 2.05 1.12
CA LEU A 166 15.94 3.26 1.29
C LEU A 166 17.32 2.92 1.87
N GLN A 167 17.39 2.11 2.91
CA GLN A 167 18.67 1.69 3.50
C GLN A 167 19.58 1.03 2.47
N ARG A 168 19.01 0.30 1.51
CA ARG A 168 19.76 -0.43 0.48
C ARG A 168 20.24 0.45 -0.69
N PHE A 169 19.51 1.52 -1.02
CA PHE A 169 19.70 2.27 -2.27
C PHE A 169 19.88 3.78 -2.12
N ALA A 170 19.63 4.36 -0.94
CA ALA A 170 19.91 5.75 -0.68
C ALA A 170 21.42 5.97 -0.61
N ARG A 171 21.93 6.86 -1.47
CA ARG A 171 23.32 7.30 -1.41
C ARG A 171 23.40 8.37 -0.33
N MET A 172 24.12 8.10 0.75
CA MET A 172 24.49 9.16 1.69
C MET A 172 25.39 10.17 0.94
N PRO A 173 25.10 11.48 0.99
CA PRO A 173 26.08 12.47 0.57
C PRO A 173 27.38 12.24 1.34
N SER A 174 28.51 12.08 0.64
CA SER A 174 29.81 11.99 1.31
C SER A 174 30.05 13.28 2.12
N PRO A 175 30.42 13.21 3.41
CA PRO A 175 30.65 14.40 4.23
C PRO A 175 31.80 15.29 3.76
N ASN A 176 32.66 14.79 2.86
CA ASN A 176 33.89 15.47 2.46
C ASN A 176 33.83 15.93 1.00
N GLY A 177 33.09 17.00 0.75
CA GLY A 177 33.30 17.85 -0.43
C GLY A 177 34.38 18.89 -0.13
N HIS A 178 35.63 18.47 0.08
CA HIS A 178 36.77 19.38 -0.04
C HIS A 178 37.26 19.32 -1.48
N SER A 179 37.10 20.46 -2.15
CA SER A 179 37.79 20.91 -3.34
C SER A 179 39.18 20.30 -3.51
N ALA A 180 39.37 19.57 -4.60
CA ALA A 180 40.65 19.46 -5.27
C ALA A 180 40.43 19.89 -6.72
N ASP A 181 40.40 21.21 -6.90
CA ASP A 181 40.91 21.82 -8.13
C ASP A 181 42.43 21.59 -8.14
N VAL A 182 42.94 20.78 -9.08
CA VAL A 182 44.19 20.98 -9.84
C VAL A 182 44.05 20.23 -11.17
#